data_AF-A0A966TQL9-F1
#
_entry.id   AF-A0A966TQL9-F1
#
_cell.length_a   1.000
_cell.length_b   1.000
_cell.length_c   1.000
_cell.angle_alpha   90.00
_cell.angle_beta   90.00
_cell.angle_gamma   90.00
#
_symmetry.space_group_name_H-M   'P 1'
#
loop_
_entity.id
_entity.type
_entity.pdbx_description
1 polymer ?
#
loop_
_entity_poly.entity_id
_entity_poly.type
_entity_poly.pdbx_seq_one_letter_code
_entity_poly.pdbx_strand_id
1 'polypeptide(L)'
;RSSLLYQQKEVTCEFFVLFNGTKRIADFNPDGEDNGQYATPDGMPSWYTLNIRTEYRLSKGFTLQAGLENLLDRNYRYFASGFSAPGRTIFVTIRQNF
;
A
#
# COMPACT_ATOMS: atom_id res chain seq x y z
N ARG A 1 -3.79 2.06 -8.00
CA ARG A 1 -3.12 0.76 -7.74
C ARG A 1 -2.95 0.04 -9.06
N SER A 2 -1.80 -0.58 -9.28
CA SER A 2 -1.54 -1.48 -10.41
C SER A 2 -0.86 -2.74 -9.87
N SER A 3 -1.15 -3.91 -10.45
CA SER A 3 -0.56 -5.18 -9.98
C SER A 3 -0.24 -6.16 -11.10
N LEU A 4 0.71 -7.04 -10.81
CA LEU A 4 1.07 -8.22 -11.58
C LEU A 4 0.81 -9.43 -10.69
N LEU A 5 -0.12 -10.29 -11.12
CA LEU A 5 -0.50 -11.50 -10.41
C LEU A 5 0.04 -12.72 -11.14
N TYR A 6 0.81 -13.54 -10.44
CA TYR A 6 1.21 -14.86 -10.87
C TYR A 6 0.44 -15.90 -10.04
N GLN A 7 -0.25 -16.82 -10.72
CA GLN A 7 -1.02 -17.86 -10.06
C GLN A 7 -0.72 -19.21 -10.70
N GLN A 8 -0.23 -20.16 -9.90
CA GLN A 8 0.03 -21.52 -10.34
C GLN A 8 -0.23 -22.53 -9.22
N LYS A 9 -1.16 -23.46 -9.45
CA LYS A 9 -1.55 -24.53 -8.52
C LYS A 9 -1.83 -23.98 -7.12
N GLU A 10 -0.91 -24.19 -6.20
CA GLU A 10 -1.02 -23.83 -4.79
C GLU A 10 -0.32 -22.50 -4.45
N VAL A 11 0.34 -21.86 -5.42
CA VAL A 11 1.08 -20.61 -5.23
C VAL A 11 0.34 -19.46 -5.90
N THR A 12 0.15 -18.38 -5.16
CA THR A 12 -0.24 -17.07 -5.71
C THR A 12 0.78 -16.03 -5.26
N CYS A 13 1.35 -15.29 -6.21
CA CYS A 13 2.27 -14.20 -5.92
C CYS A 13 1.77 -12.93 -6.61
N GLU A 14 1.63 -11.85 -5.86
CA GLU A 14 1.23 -10.55 -6.36
C GLU A 14 2.35 -9.54 -6.08
N PHE A 15 2.86 -8.92 -7.14
CA PHE A 15 3.63 -7.69 -7.04
C PHE A 15 2.71 -6.51 -7.38
N PHE A 16 2.61 -5.52 -6.51
CA PHE A 16 1.71 -4.39 -6.74
C PHE A 16 2.30 -3.05 -6.31
N VAL A 17 1.91 -2.03 -7.07
CA VAL A 17 2.27 -0.64 -6.84
C VAL A 17 1.05 0.11 -6.35
N LEU A 18 1.16 0.73 -5.17
CA LEU A 18 0.25 1.80 -4.75
C LEU A 18 0.90 3.12 -5.09
N PHE A 19 0.11 4.09 -5.50
CA PHE A 19 0.61 5.41 -5.85
C PHE A 19 -0.48 6.46 -5.65
N ASN A 20 -0.05 7.69 -5.43
CA ASN A 20 -0.90 8.87 -5.44
C ASN A 20 -0.22 9.98 -6.25
N GLY A 21 -1.02 10.76 -6.96
CA GLY A 21 -0.54 11.86 -7.78
C GLY A 21 -0.22 13.10 -6.93
N THR A 22 0.51 14.03 -7.52
CA THR A 22 0.72 15.34 -6.90
C THR A 22 -0.60 16.11 -6.92
N LYS A 23 -0.96 16.73 -5.80
CA LYS A 23 -2.04 17.73 -5.74
C LYS A 23 -1.45 19.06 -5.29
N ARG A 24 -1.55 20.10 -6.11
CA ARG A 24 -0.97 21.41 -5.79
C ARG A 24 -1.87 22.15 -4.82
N ILE A 25 -1.29 23.00 -3.98
CA ILE A 25 -2.07 23.76 -2.99
C ILE A 25 -3.19 24.62 -3.60
N ALA A 26 -2.97 25.17 -4.81
CA ALA A 26 -3.97 25.96 -5.53
C ALA A 26 -5.22 25.15 -5.92
N ASP A 27 -5.10 23.82 -5.98
CA ASP A 27 -6.19 22.91 -6.33
C ASP A 27 -6.92 22.37 -5.08
N PHE A 28 -6.61 22.90 -3.88
CA PHE A 28 -7.29 22.51 -2.63
C PHE A 28 -8.59 23.28 -2.43
N ASN A 29 -9.61 22.58 -1.94
CA ASN A 29 -10.82 23.19 -1.44
C ASN A 29 -10.68 23.52 0.06
N PRO A 30 -10.57 24.80 0.44
CA PRO A 30 -10.40 25.20 1.85
C PRO A 30 -11.64 24.89 2.70
N ASP A 31 -12.82 24.85 2.09
CA ASP A 31 -14.09 24.52 2.74
C ASP A 31 -14.43 23.02 2.65
N GLY A 32 -13.53 22.21 2.08
CA GLY A 32 -13.70 20.79 1.84
C GLY A 32 -12.87 19.91 2.77
N GLU A 33 -12.86 18.61 2.46
CA GLU A 33 -12.15 17.58 3.24
C GLU A 33 -10.66 17.46 2.88
N ASP A 34 -10.12 18.42 2.13
CA ASP A 34 -8.74 18.37 1.62
C ASP A 34 -7.69 18.56 2.73
N ASN A 35 -8.10 19.08 3.89
CA ASN A 35 -7.27 19.31 5.07
C ASN A 35 -5.94 20.01 4.73
N GLY A 36 -6.01 21.17 4.06
CA GLY A 36 -4.84 21.92 3.58
C GLY A 36 -3.80 22.26 4.67
N GLN A 37 -4.23 22.36 5.93
CA GLN A 37 -3.35 22.54 7.09
C GLN A 37 -2.31 21.41 7.27
N TYR A 38 -2.53 20.24 6.67
CA TYR A 38 -1.60 19.11 6.72
C TYR A 38 -0.74 18.95 5.45
N ALA A 39 -0.93 19.81 4.46
CA ALA A 39 -0.16 19.84 3.23
C ALA A 39 1.17 20.57 3.42
N THR A 40 2.11 20.37 2.49
CA THR A 40 3.28 21.25 2.38
C THR A 40 2.84 22.59 1.77
N PRO A 41 3.69 23.64 1.79
CA PRO A 41 3.38 24.90 1.13
C PRO A 41 3.00 24.75 -0.35
N ASP A 42 3.54 23.71 -1.03
CA ASP A 42 3.28 23.44 -2.45
C ASP A 42 2.12 22.46 -2.68
N GLY A 43 1.58 21.84 -1.62
CA GLY A 43 0.50 20.86 -1.67
C GLY A 43 0.94 19.46 -1.19
N MET A 44 0.49 18.42 -1.87
CA MET A 44 0.82 17.02 -1.55
C MET A 44 1.64 16.42 -2.68
N PRO A 45 2.89 15.98 -2.43
CA PRO A 45 3.73 15.39 -3.45
C PRO A 45 3.22 14.00 -3.84
N SER A 46 3.49 13.61 -5.08
CA SER A 46 3.26 12.24 -5.53
C SER A 46 4.14 11.26 -4.78
N TRP A 47 3.65 10.03 -4.67
CA TRP A 47 4.40 8.92 -4.08
C TRP A 47 3.97 7.61 -4.70
N TYR A 48 4.82 6.60 -4.56
CA TYR A 48 4.48 5.22 -4.83
C TYR A 48 5.17 4.29 -3.85
N THR A 49 4.56 3.13 -3.59
CA THR A 49 5.15 2.02 -2.84
C THR A 49 5.20 0.78 -3.72
N LEU A 50 6.29 0.03 -3.60
CA LEU A 50 6.43 -1.29 -4.23
C LEU A 50 6.16 -2.34 -3.16
N ASN A 51 5.29 -3.29 -3.47
CA ASN A 51 4.80 -4.26 -2.51
C ASN A 51 4.77 -5.65 -3.14
N ILE A 52 5.06 -6.67 -2.34
CA ILE A 52 4.96 -8.07 -2.75
C ILE A 52 4.17 -8.86 -1.71
N ARG A 53 3.31 -9.75 -2.19
CA ARG A 53 2.51 -10.64 -1.36
C ARG A 53 2.51 -12.02 -1.99
N THR A 54 2.79 -13.04 -1.19
CA THR A 54 2.78 -14.43 -1.63
C THR A 54 1.89 -15.25 -0.72
N GLU A 55 1.05 -16.08 -1.33
CA GLU A 55 0.21 -17.06 -0.68
C GLU A 55 0.59 -18.45 -1.18
N TYR A 56 0.70 -19.40 -0.26
CA TYR A 56 0.97 -20.80 -0.53
C TYR A 56 -0.03 -21.68 0.21
N ARG A 57 -0.82 -22.45 -0.54
CA ARG A 57 -1.73 -23.46 0.02
C ARG A 57 -0.94 -24.73 0.34
N LEU A 58 -0.68 -24.93 1.63
CA LEU A 58 0.06 -26.10 2.13
C LEU A 58 -0.77 -27.39 1.99
N SER A 59 -2.08 -27.30 2.24
CA SER A 59 -3.04 -28.40 2.08
C SER A 59 -4.46 -27.84 1.95
N LYS A 60 -5.47 -28.70 1.79
CA LYS A 60 -6.88 -28.26 1.66
C LYS A 60 -7.38 -27.41 2.85
N GLY A 61 -6.76 -27.54 4.02
CA GLY A 61 -7.15 -26.83 5.24
C GLY A 61 -6.14 -25.78 5.72
N PHE A 62 -4.99 -25.61 5.06
CA PHE A 62 -3.93 -24.71 5.53
C PHE A 62 -3.36 -23.84 4.41
N THR A 63 -3.28 -22.55 4.69
CA THR A 63 -2.68 -21.55 3.81
C THR A 63 -1.68 -20.70 4.58
N LEU A 64 -0.47 -20.58 4.05
CA LEU A 64 0.55 -19.64 4.51
C LEU A 64 0.53 -18.42 3.60
N GLN A 65 0.61 -17.22 4.17
CA GLN A 65 0.78 -15.99 3.43
C GLN A 65 1.92 -15.20 4.05
N ALA A 66 2.72 -14.57 3.21
CA ALA A 66 3.73 -13.61 3.63
C ALA A 66 3.72 -12.42 2.68
N GLY A 67 4.18 -11.28 3.17
CA GLY A 67 4.30 -10.10 2.33
C GLY A 67 5.27 -9.09 2.88
N LEU A 68 5.70 -8.23 1.97
CA LEU A 68 6.54 -7.08 2.25
C LEU A 68 5.92 -5.87 1.56
N GLU A 69 5.47 -4.92 2.37
CA GLU A 69 4.87 -3.67 1.95
C GLU A 69 5.87 -2.53 2.10
N ASN A 70 5.81 -1.57 1.18
CA ASN A 70 6.73 -0.44 1.09
C ASN A 70 8.21 -0.87 1.05
N LEU A 71 8.57 -1.67 0.03
CA LEU A 71 9.91 -2.23 -0.16
C LEU A 71 11.03 -1.17 -0.09
N LEU A 72 10.78 0.01 -0.66
CA LEU A 72 11.73 1.12 -0.72
C LEU A 72 11.82 1.91 0.59
N ASP A 73 11.04 1.54 1.61
CA ASP A 73 10.93 2.29 2.88
C ASP A 73 10.68 3.78 2.66
N ARG A 74 9.80 4.09 1.69
CA ARG A 74 9.46 5.46 1.34
C ARG A 74 8.71 6.08 2.51
N ASN A 75 9.16 7.24 2.99
CA ASN A 75 8.33 8.08 3.84
C ASN A 75 7.25 8.77 2.97
N TYR A 76 5.99 8.57 3.31
CA TYR A 76 4.86 9.19 2.60
C TYR A 76 3.69 9.42 3.56
N ARG A 77 2.71 10.18 3.09
CA ARG A 77 1.48 10.51 3.81
C ARG A 77 0.30 10.34 2.85
N TYR A 78 -0.80 9.78 3.36
CA TYR A 78 -2.04 9.72 2.58
C TYR A 78 -2.64 11.12 2.47
N PHE A 79 -3.32 11.39 1.36
CA PHE A 79 -3.98 12.67 1.16
C PHE A 79 -4.93 12.97 2.33
N ALA A 80 -4.94 14.23 2.78
CA ALA A 80 -5.74 14.73 3.90
C ALA A 80 -5.56 14.04 5.27
N SER A 81 -4.65 13.06 5.43
CA SER A 81 -4.60 12.23 6.65
C SER A 81 -3.90 12.87 7.85
N GLY A 82 -3.02 13.85 7.64
CA GLY A 82 -2.19 14.44 8.71
C GLY A 82 -1.09 13.54 9.28
N PHE A 83 -1.18 12.21 9.10
CA PHE A 83 -0.25 11.23 9.65
C PHE A 83 0.57 10.52 8.58
N SER A 84 1.86 10.32 8.86
CA SER A 84 2.72 9.50 8.01
C SER A 84 2.20 8.07 7.94
N ALA A 85 2.22 7.52 6.73
CA ALA A 85 1.87 6.12 6.50
C ALA A 85 3.01 5.18 6.97
N PRO A 86 2.72 3.88 7.17
CA PRO A 86 3.74 2.92 7.56
C PRO A 86 4.94 2.87 6.60
N GLY A 87 6.14 2.72 7.17
CA GLY A 87 7.36 2.42 6.44
C GLY A 87 7.37 0.97 5.91
N ARG A 88 8.55 0.41 5.72
CA ARG A 88 8.69 -1.00 5.33
C ARG A 88 8.05 -1.91 6.37
N THR A 89 7.09 -2.72 5.92
CA THR A 89 6.34 -3.64 6.77
C THR A 89 6.47 -5.07 6.24
N ILE A 90 6.79 -6.02 7.12
CA ILE A 90 6.84 -7.45 6.79
C ILE A 90 5.78 -8.15 7.62
N PHE A 91 5.01 -9.03 7.00
CA PHE A 91 3.99 -9.80 7.70
C PHE A 91 3.99 -11.27 7.26
N VAL A 92 3.52 -12.13 8.15
CA VAL A 92 3.27 -13.54 7.92
C VAL A 92 1.93 -13.91 8.55
N THR A 93 1.13 -14.67 7.83
CA THR A 93 -0.21 -15.12 8.24
C THR A 93 -0.32 -16.61 7.99
N ILE A 94 -0.87 -17.34 8.95
CA ILE A 94 -1.29 -18.73 8.78
C ILE A 94 -2.81 -18.76 8.90
N ARG A 95 -3.48 -19.36 7.91
CA ARG A 95 -4.93 -19.55 7.88
C ARG A 95 -5.25 -21.03 7.91
N GLN A 96 -6.12 -21.43 8.83
CA GLN A 96 -6.69 -22.77 8.91
C GLN A 96 -8.18 -22.72 8.59
N ASN A 97 -8.64 -23.59 7.69
CA ASN A 97 -10.05 -23.77 7.37
C ASN A 97 -10.47 -25.17 7.85
N PHE A 98 -11.56 -25.23 8.63
CA PHE A 98 -12.15 -26.46 9.18
C PHE A 98 -13.24 -27.01 8.28
#